data_AF-A0A9J7A9H8-F1
#
_entry.id   AF-A0A9J7A9H8-F1
#
_cell.length_a   1.000
_cell.length_b   1.000
_cell.length_c   1.000
_cell.angle_alpha   90.00
_cell.angle_beta   90.00
_cell.angle_gamma   90.00
#
_symmetry.space_group_name_H-M   'P 1'
#
loop_
_entity.id
_entity.type
_entity.pdbx_description
1 polymer ?
#
loop_
_entity_poly.entity_id
_entity_poly.type
_entity_poly.pdbx_seq_one_letter_code
_entity_poly.pdbx_strand_id
1 'polypeptide(L)'
;MSAKLHFCDARLAEQSDRHRQISARYDLWYSLNDLAAGVLFVIGSVLFFSESTQTSATWLFLIGSLLFTVRPAIRVVQDIHLRRMPPQ
;
A
#
# COMPACT_ATOMS: atom_id res chain seq x y z
N MET A 1 19.00 -25.29 28.60
CA MET A 1 18.10 -24.20 28.20
C MET A 1 18.55 -23.51 26.90
N SER A 2 18.99 -24.27 25.88
CA SER A 2 19.55 -23.73 24.62
C SER A 2 18.78 -24.23 23.38
N ALA A 3 18.24 -25.46 23.44
CA ALA A 3 17.46 -26.05 22.34
C ALA A 3 16.11 -25.34 22.03
N LYS A 4 15.53 -24.61 22.99
CA LYS A 4 14.26 -23.89 22.76
C LYS A 4 14.44 -22.58 21.96
N LEU A 5 15.61 -21.94 22.01
CA LEU A 5 15.87 -20.70 21.26
C LEU A 5 16.01 -21.00 19.77
N HIS A 6 16.87 -21.97 19.41
CA HIS A 6 17.06 -22.44 18.03
C HIS A 6 15.76 -22.93 17.36
N PHE A 7 14.86 -23.56 18.14
CA PHE A 7 13.58 -24.03 17.63
C PHE A 7 12.57 -22.89 17.39
N CYS A 8 12.64 -21.82 18.18
CA CYS A 8 11.82 -20.62 17.97
C CYS A 8 12.30 -19.85 16.74
N ASP A 9 13.63 -19.70 16.58
CA ASP A 9 14.24 -19.01 15.44
C ASP A 9 13.95 -19.70 14.12
N ALA A 10 14.02 -21.04 14.07
CA ALA A 10 13.66 -21.81 12.88
C ALA A 10 12.17 -21.66 12.52
N ARG A 11 11.28 -21.63 13.52
CA ARG A 11 9.83 -21.48 13.31
C ARG A 11 9.45 -20.04 12.90
N LEU A 12 10.11 -19.03 13.46
CA LEU A 12 9.94 -17.62 13.07
C LEU A 12 10.47 -17.38 11.66
N ALA A 13 11.60 -17.99 11.28
CA ALA A 13 12.14 -17.93 9.92
C ALA A 13 11.17 -18.59 8.92
N GLU A 14 10.65 -19.79 9.23
CA GLU A 14 9.72 -20.51 8.36
C GLU A 14 8.36 -19.79 8.21
N GLN A 15 7.85 -19.18 9.30
CA GLN A 15 6.62 -18.35 9.25
C GLN A 15 6.83 -17.03 8.51
N SER A 16 8.02 -16.42 8.65
CA SER A 16 8.44 -15.22 7.93
C SER A 16 8.55 -15.51 6.44
N ASP A 17 9.13 -16.64 6.02
CA ASP A 17 9.32 -16.99 4.61
C ASP A 17 8.00 -17.24 3.86
N ARG A 18 7.02 -17.90 4.50
CA ARG A 18 5.69 -18.07 3.89
C ARG A 18 4.87 -16.79 3.82
N HIS A 19 4.94 -15.91 4.83
CA HIS A 19 4.29 -14.60 4.78
C HIS A 19 4.98 -13.64 3.81
N ARG A 20 6.31 -13.67 3.71
CA ARG A 20 7.11 -12.74 2.90
C ARG A 20 6.89 -12.94 1.40
N GLN A 21 6.66 -14.16 0.93
CA GLN A 21 6.40 -14.40 -0.49
C GLN A 21 5.05 -13.86 -0.96
N ILE A 22 4.02 -13.95 -0.11
CA ILE A 22 2.69 -13.40 -0.43
C ILE A 22 2.73 -11.87 -0.32
N SER A 23 3.27 -11.33 0.78
CA SER A 23 3.34 -9.89 1.00
C SER A 23 4.19 -9.15 -0.04
N ALA A 24 5.29 -9.74 -0.53
CA ALA A 24 6.14 -9.09 -1.53
C ALA A 24 5.41 -8.79 -2.85
N ARG A 25 4.48 -9.66 -3.28
CA ARG A 25 3.66 -9.43 -4.48
C ARG A 25 2.67 -8.29 -4.24
N TYR A 26 2.02 -8.27 -3.08
CA TYR A 26 1.08 -7.20 -2.72
C TYR A 26 1.78 -5.85 -2.56
N ASP A 27 2.96 -5.81 -1.92
CA ASP A 27 3.77 -4.60 -1.80
C ASP A 27 4.18 -4.02 -3.15
N LEU A 28 4.48 -4.89 -4.13
CA LEU A 28 4.71 -4.47 -5.51
C LEU A 28 3.46 -3.89 -6.14
N TRP A 29 2.30 -4.54 -6.01
CA TRP A 29 1.03 -4.03 -6.52
C TRP A 29 0.66 -2.67 -5.92
N TYR A 30 0.83 -2.50 -4.62
CA TYR A 30 0.61 -1.21 -3.96
C TYR A 30 1.57 -0.13 -4.46
N SER A 31 2.84 -0.48 -4.67
CA SER A 31 3.82 0.49 -5.18
C SER A 31 3.55 0.87 -6.64
N LEU A 32 3.08 -0.08 -7.45
CA LEU A 32 2.62 0.19 -8.82
C LEU A 32 1.35 1.06 -8.83
N ASN A 33 0.41 0.80 -7.92
CA ASN A 33 -0.78 1.64 -7.74
C ASN A 33 -0.40 3.09 -7.38
N ASP A 34 0.51 3.27 -6.42
CA ASP A 34 0.96 4.60 -6.00
C ASP A 34 1.67 5.34 -7.16
N LEU A 35 2.48 4.63 -7.94
CA LEU A 35 3.13 5.17 -9.13
C LEU A 35 2.10 5.56 -10.20
N ALA A 36 1.12 4.70 -10.46
CA ALA A 36 0.04 4.98 -11.42
C ALA A 36 -0.78 6.20 -11.01
N ALA A 37 -1.14 6.32 -9.73
CA ALA A 37 -1.80 7.48 -9.18
C ALA A 37 -0.97 8.76 -9.38
N GLY A 38 0.33 8.72 -9.08
CA GLY A 38 1.26 9.83 -9.31
C GLY A 38 1.32 10.25 -10.78
N VAL A 39 1.40 9.30 -11.71
CA VAL A 39 1.40 9.58 -13.16
C VAL A 39 0.10 10.24 -13.59
N LEU A 40 -1.05 9.74 -13.12
CA LEU A 40 -2.37 10.34 -13.42
C LEU A 40 -2.45 11.78 -12.89
N PHE A 41 -1.91 12.08 -11.71
CA PHE A 41 -1.85 13.43 -11.18
C PHE A 41 -0.98 14.37 -12.01
N VAL A 42 0.19 13.92 -12.45
CA VAL A 42 1.07 14.74 -13.31
C VAL A 42 0.39 15.03 -14.63
N ILE A 43 -0.17 14.00 -15.28
CA ILE A 43 -0.89 14.15 -16.54
C ILE A 43 -2.09 15.09 -16.36
N GLY A 44 -2.96 14.82 -15.38
CA GLY A 44 -4.10 15.68 -15.06
C GLY A 44 -3.68 17.13 -14.81
N SER A 45 -2.55 17.36 -14.12
CA SER A 45 -2.04 18.70 -13.83
C SER A 45 -1.68 19.45 -15.10
N VAL A 46 -1.10 18.75 -16.09
CA VAL A 46 -0.80 19.34 -17.40
C VAL A 46 -2.09 19.65 -18.18
N LEU A 47 -3.09 18.76 -18.13
CA LEU A 47 -4.37 18.98 -18.82
C LEU A 47 -5.19 20.13 -18.20
N PHE A 48 -4.93 20.54 -16.95
CA PHE A 48 -5.59 21.69 -16.33
C PHE A 48 -5.22 23.04 -16.96
N PHE A 49 -4.13 23.14 -17.73
CA PHE A 49 -3.70 24.38 -18.39
C PHE A 49 -4.58 24.81 -19.59
N SER A 50 -5.47 23.95 -20.07
CA SER A 50 -6.39 24.27 -21.18
C SER A 50 -7.83 24.00 -20.77
N GLU A 51 -8.72 24.98 -20.95
CA GLU A 51 -10.15 24.86 -20.63
C GLU A 51 -10.80 23.67 -21.35
N SER A 52 -10.44 23.44 -22.62
CA SER A 52 -10.99 22.34 -23.42
C SER A 52 -10.70 20.94 -22.85
N THR A 53 -9.64 20.81 -22.04
CA THR A 53 -9.22 19.52 -21.47
C THR A 53 -9.49 19.40 -19.97
N GLN A 54 -10.07 20.43 -19.32
CA GLN A 54 -10.31 20.44 -17.88
C GLN A 54 -11.27 19.34 -17.41
N THR A 55 -12.28 18.97 -18.22
CA THR A 55 -13.17 17.86 -17.86
C THR A 55 -12.38 16.56 -17.75
N SER A 56 -11.51 16.27 -18.72
CA SER A 56 -10.62 15.10 -18.69
C SER A 56 -9.63 15.17 -17.53
N ALA A 57 -9.05 16.35 -17.27
CA ALA A 57 -8.14 16.58 -16.14
C ALA A 57 -8.81 16.25 -14.80
N THR A 58 -10.06 16.69 -14.62
CA THR A 58 -10.86 16.48 -13.42
C THR A 58 -11.09 14.98 -13.16
N TRP A 59 -11.45 14.22 -14.19
CA TRP A 59 -11.62 12.77 -14.06
C TRP A 59 -10.30 12.05 -13.74
N LEU A 60 -9.20 12.42 -14.39
CA LEU A 60 -7.89 11.84 -14.10
C LEU A 60 -7.44 12.11 -12.66
N PHE A 61 -7.68 13.34 -12.17
CA PHE A 61 -7.42 13.68 -10.78
C PHE A 61 -8.30 12.92 -9.80
N LEU A 62 -9.60 12.76 -10.09
CA LEU A 62 -10.51 12.01 -9.24
C LEU A 62 -10.08 10.55 -9.14
N ILE A 63 -9.77 9.92 -10.26
CA ILE A 63 -9.31 8.51 -10.30
C ILE A 63 -7.96 8.37 -9.60
N GLY A 64 -7.00 9.26 -9.88
CA GLY A 64 -5.70 9.28 -9.20
C GLY A 64 -5.84 9.43 -7.69
N SER A 65 -6.78 10.26 -7.21
CA SER A 65 -7.06 10.45 -5.78
C SER A 65 -7.63 9.20 -5.12
N LEU A 66 -8.56 8.52 -5.78
CA LEU A 66 -9.09 7.25 -5.28
C LEU A 66 -7.98 6.20 -5.18
N LEU A 67 -7.16 6.04 -6.22
CA LEU A 67 -6.06 5.09 -6.23
C LEU A 67 -5.03 5.39 -5.13
N PHE A 68 -4.64 6.66 -4.97
CA PHE A 68 -3.70 7.09 -3.94
C PHE A 68 -4.19 6.82 -2.51
N THR A 69 -5.50 6.82 -2.28
CA THR A 69 -6.08 6.67 -0.93
C THR A 69 -6.06 5.21 -0.43
N VAL A 70 -5.97 4.22 -1.32
CA VAL A 70 -6.10 2.79 -0.97
C VAL A 70 -5.04 2.34 0.05
N ARG A 71 -3.77 2.64 -0.19
CA ARG A 71 -2.65 2.19 0.66
C ARG A 71 -2.67 2.80 2.07
N PRO A 72 -2.80 4.13 2.25
CA PRO A 72 -2.91 4.70 3.59
C PRO A 72 -4.18 4.24 4.31
N ALA A 73 -5.30 4.04 3.62
CA ALA A 73 -6.53 3.54 4.24
C ALA A 73 -6.35 2.16 4.87
N ILE A 74 -5.69 1.23 4.17
CA ILE A 74 -5.41 -0.12 4.68
C ILE A 74 -4.49 -0.05 5.91
N ARG A 75 -3.42 0.77 5.86
CA ARG A 75 -2.53 0.95 7.01
C ARG A 75 -3.25 1.53 8.23
N VAL A 76 -4.11 2.52 8.03
CA VAL A 76 -4.89 3.12 9.12
C VAL A 76 -5.83 2.08 9.74
N VAL A 77 -6.52 1.28 8.94
CA VAL A 77 -7.39 0.21 9.45
C VAL A 77 -6.57 -0.83 10.23
N GLN A 78 -5.40 -1.20 9.74
CA GLN A 78 -4.49 -2.12 10.42
C GLN A 78 -4.01 -1.57 11.76
N ASP A 79 -3.56 -0.31 11.80
CA ASP A 79 -3.11 0.37 13.02
C ASP A 79 -4.24 0.46 14.06
N ILE A 80 -5.46 0.76 13.64
CA ILE A 80 -6.63 0.80 14.52
C ILE A 80 -6.95 -0.58 15.08
N HIS A 81 -6.85 -1.63 14.26
CA HIS A 81 -7.11 -3.01 14.70
C HIS A 81 -6.06 -3.49 15.70
N LEU A 82 -4.78 -3.23 15.44
CA LEU A 82 -3.67 -3.61 16.31
C LEU A 82 -3.71 -2.88 17.65
N ARG A 83 -4.09 -1.59 17.67
CA ARG A 83 -4.27 -0.81 18.92
C ARG A 83 -5.41 -1.32 19.80
N ARG A 84 -6.30 -2.18 19.29
CA ARG A 84 -7.40 -2.78 20.06
C ARG A 84 -7.03 -4.13 20.67
N MET A 85 -5.88 -4.72 20.33
CA MET A 85 -5.38 -5.90 21.04
C MET A 85 -4.62 -5.46 22.29
N PRO A 86 -4.92 -6.01 23.49
CA PRO A 86 -4.19 -5.68 24.69
C PRO A 86 -2.70 -6.02 24.52
N PRO A 87 -1.79 -5.19 25.08
CA PRO A 87 -0.36 -5.49 25.02
C PRO A 87 -0.10 -6.85 25.69
N GLN A 88 0.69 -7.68 25.02
CA GLN A 88 1.20 -8.95 25.55
C GLN A 88 2.23 -8.67 26.65
#